data_AF-A0A8J8WCV8-F1
#
_entry.id   AF-A0A8J8WCV8-F1
#
_cell.length_a   1.000
_cell.length_b   1.000
_cell.length_c   1.000
_cell.angle_alpha   90.00
_cell.angle_beta   90.00
_cell.angle_gamma   90.00
#
_symmetry.space_group_name_H-M   'P 1'
#
loop_
_entity.id
_entity.type
_entity.pdbx_description
1 polymer ?
#
loop_
_entity_poly.entity_id
_entity_poly.type
_entity_poly.pdbx_seq_one_letter_code
_entity_poly.pdbx_strand_id
1 'polypeptide(L)'
;MEELVKAKVDEELANISSNIEGRESRSSSNKTAKEVAAVILPSLANIISVAVSTAVTTAIKDFTDKMESRANEMQRYCLLNKYENDKLEQYSRRDNLRISGLEEDEDESEEVLEAKIIELADNIGVKLKPDEISVTHRLEAKGVA
;
A
#
# COMPACT_ATOMS: atom_id res chain seq x y z
N MET A 1 18.04 -0.50 -15.74
CA MET A 1 18.21 0.96 -15.58
C MET A 1 19.65 1.36 -15.88
N GLU A 2 20.65 0.67 -15.32
CA GLU A 2 22.07 0.84 -15.69
C GLU A 2 22.32 0.70 -17.20
N GLU A 3 21.75 -0.30 -17.87
CA GLU A 3 21.87 -0.45 -19.34
C GLU A 3 21.30 0.74 -20.12
N LEU A 4 20.23 1.35 -19.60
CA LEU A 4 19.51 2.44 -20.27
C LEU A 4 20.27 3.77 -20.10
N VAL A 5 20.89 3.98 -18.94
CA VAL A 5 21.80 5.10 -18.68
C VAL A 5 23.08 4.95 -19.50
N LYS A 6 23.66 3.75 -19.53
CA LYS A 6 24.86 3.46 -20.32
C LYS A 6 24.64 3.69 -21.81
N ALA A 7 23.54 3.18 -22.36
CA ALA A 7 23.18 3.39 -23.77
C ALA A 7 23.05 4.88 -24.14
N LYS A 8 22.46 5.69 -23.25
CA LYS A 8 22.26 7.13 -23.49
C LYS A 8 23.55 7.94 -23.38
N VAL A 9 24.47 7.52 -22.50
CA VAL A 9 25.81 8.11 -22.38
C VAL A 9 26.67 7.76 -23.61
N ASP A 10 26.61 6.50 -24.06
CA ASP A 10 27.33 6.06 -25.26
C ASP A 10 26.84 6.80 -26.52
N GLU A 11 25.53 7.08 -26.62
CA GLU A 11 24.92 7.89 -27.69
C GLU A 11 25.43 9.35 -27.68
N GLU A 12 25.46 10.00 -26.52
CA GLU A 12 25.99 11.37 -26.37
C GLU A 12 27.51 11.44 -26.66
N LEU A 13 28.28 10.41 -26.29
CA LEU A 13 29.72 10.34 -26.60
C LEU A 13 30.00 10.19 -28.09
N ALA A 14 29.18 9.42 -28.80
CA ALA A 14 29.25 9.30 -30.25
C ALA A 14 28.95 10.64 -30.94
N ASN A 15 27.97 11.40 -30.43
CA ASN A 15 27.62 12.74 -30.93
C ASN A 15 28.70 13.80 -30.65
N ILE A 16 29.39 13.72 -29.52
CA ILE A 16 30.52 14.61 -29.22
C ILE A 16 31.73 14.28 -30.11
N SER A 17 31.99 13.00 -30.36
CA SER A 17 33.10 12.55 -31.22
C SER A 17 32.92 13.00 -32.67
N SER A 18 31.69 12.90 -33.21
CA SER A 18 31.38 13.35 -34.57
C SER A 18 31.46 14.88 -34.73
N ASN A 19 31.09 15.65 -33.69
CA ASN A 19 31.24 17.11 -33.68
C ASN A 19 32.71 17.59 -33.62
N ILE A 20 33.62 16.78 -33.06
CA ILE A 20 35.06 17.07 -33.07
C ILE A 20 35.68 16.81 -34.45
N GLU A 21 35.14 15.86 -35.22
CA GLU A 21 35.59 15.55 -36.57
C GLU A 21 35.14 16.59 -37.60
N GLY A 22 33.98 17.22 -37.43
CA GLY A 22 33.47 18.26 -38.35
C GLY A 22 34.19 19.62 -38.31
N ARG A 23 35.12 19.85 -37.38
CA ARG A 23 35.88 21.11 -37.22
C ARG A 23 37.29 21.04 -37.82
N GLU A 24 37.42 20.55 -39.04
CA GLU A 24 38.69 20.62 -39.79
C GLU A 24 38.72 21.83 -40.73
N SER A 25 39.25 22.96 -40.24
CA SER A 25 40.24 23.77 -40.97
C SER A 25 40.56 25.09 -40.24
N ARG A 26 41.72 25.10 -39.56
CA ARG A 26 42.74 26.18 -39.44
C ARG A 26 43.41 26.16 -38.06
N SER A 27 44.54 25.47 -37.95
CA SER A 27 45.71 25.76 -37.09
C SER A 27 46.46 24.47 -36.71
N SER A 28 47.75 24.39 -37.06
CA SER A 28 48.64 23.25 -36.79
C SER A 28 48.79 22.92 -35.29
N SER A 29 48.50 23.87 -34.40
CA SER A 29 48.55 23.68 -32.95
C SER A 29 47.40 22.84 -32.38
N ASN A 30 46.38 22.50 -33.18
CA ASN A 30 45.21 21.73 -32.73
C ASN A 30 45.38 20.21 -32.79
N LYS A 31 46.41 19.67 -33.48
CA LYS A 31 46.60 18.22 -33.62
C LYS A 31 46.91 17.53 -32.29
N THR A 32 47.80 18.12 -31.48
CA THR A 32 48.15 17.60 -30.16
C THR A 32 46.98 17.69 -29.17
N ALA A 33 46.20 18.77 -29.22
CA ALA A 33 44.99 18.91 -28.40
C ALA A 33 43.90 17.89 -28.78
N LYS A 34 43.73 17.57 -30.07
CA LYS A 34 42.77 16.57 -30.57
C LYS A 34 43.15 15.15 -30.15
N GLU A 35 44.43 14.79 -30.23
CA GLU A 35 44.95 13.49 -29.78
C GLU A 35 44.84 13.33 -28.25
N VAL A 36 45.19 14.36 -27.49
CA VAL A 36 45.06 14.35 -26.02
C VAL A 36 43.57 14.28 -25.61
N ALA A 37 42.68 15.00 -26.29
CA ALA A 37 41.24 14.91 -26.06
C ALA A 37 40.68 13.51 -26.38
N ALA A 38 41.12 12.88 -27.48
CA ALA A 38 40.69 11.54 -27.86
C ALA A 38 41.06 10.46 -26.81
N VAL A 39 42.15 10.67 -26.06
CA VAL A 39 42.58 9.75 -24.99
C VAL A 39 41.90 10.05 -23.65
N ILE A 40 41.70 11.33 -23.31
CA ILE A 40 41.18 11.73 -21.99
C ILE A 40 39.64 11.69 -21.93
N LEU A 41 38.95 12.05 -23.01
CA LEU A 41 37.49 12.12 -23.02
C LEU A 41 36.80 10.79 -22.67
N PRO A 42 37.23 9.62 -23.19
CA PRO A 42 36.63 8.35 -22.81
C PRO A 42 36.82 8.02 -21.32
N SER A 43 38.01 8.34 -20.77
CA SER A 43 38.30 8.12 -19.35
C SER A 43 37.44 9.00 -18.46
N LEU A 44 37.34 10.30 -18.79
CA LEU A 44 36.51 11.25 -18.05
C LEU A 44 35.02 10.88 -18.12
N ALA A 45 34.54 10.45 -19.29
CA ALA A 45 33.17 10.01 -19.47
C ALA A 45 32.82 8.78 -18.63
N ASN A 46 33.73 7.81 -18.54
CA ASN A 46 33.55 6.64 -17.66
C ASN A 46 33.47 7.05 -16.18
N ILE A 47 34.34 7.97 -15.74
CA ILE A 47 34.33 8.47 -14.36
C ILE A 47 32.99 9.15 -14.04
N ILE A 48 32.50 10.00 -14.94
CA ILE A 48 31.21 10.70 -14.79
C ILE A 48 30.06 9.68 -14.77
N SER A 49 30.07 8.73 -15.69
CA SER A 49 29.04 7.68 -15.79
C SER A 49 28.94 6.84 -14.51
N VAL A 50 30.08 6.41 -13.96
CA VAL A 50 30.14 5.65 -12.70
C VAL A 50 29.65 6.49 -11.52
N ALA A 51 30.07 7.76 -11.44
CA ALA A 51 29.66 8.65 -10.36
C ALA A 51 28.15 8.91 -10.37
N VAL A 52 27.58 9.18 -11.55
CA VAL A 52 26.14 9.40 -11.73
C VAL A 52 25.36 8.12 -11.44
N SER A 53 25.79 6.98 -11.98
CA SER A 53 25.10 5.70 -11.77
C SER A 53 25.10 5.32 -10.28
N THR A 54 26.23 5.53 -9.59
CA THR A 54 26.34 5.27 -8.15
C THR A 54 25.41 6.19 -7.35
N ALA A 55 25.43 7.50 -7.64
CA ALA A 55 24.57 8.46 -6.94
C ALA A 55 23.08 8.16 -7.14
N VAL A 56 22.66 7.81 -8.35
CA VAL A 56 21.28 7.43 -8.67
C VAL A 56 20.90 6.12 -7.97
N THR A 57 21.75 5.09 -8.03
CA THR A 57 21.49 3.80 -7.39
C THR A 57 21.39 3.95 -5.87
N THR A 58 22.26 4.74 -5.23
CA THR A 58 22.17 5.04 -3.80
C THR A 58 20.88 5.77 -3.47
N ALA A 59 20.50 6.80 -4.24
CA ALA A 59 19.27 7.55 -3.99
C ALA A 59 18.01 6.68 -4.15
N ILE A 60 17.98 5.80 -5.15
CA ILE A 60 16.89 4.85 -5.35
C ILE A 60 16.84 3.84 -4.20
N LYS A 61 17.98 3.30 -3.78
CA LYS A 61 18.04 2.36 -2.66
C LYS A 61 17.53 2.99 -1.37
N ASP A 62 18.02 4.17 -1.02
CA ASP A 62 17.56 4.91 0.16
C ASP A 62 16.05 5.21 0.10
N PHE A 63 15.53 5.46 -1.09
CA PHE A 63 14.10 5.66 -1.30
C PHE A 63 13.29 4.38 -1.13
N THR A 64 13.76 3.26 -1.70
CA THR A 64 13.13 1.94 -1.56
C THR A 64 13.11 1.50 -0.09
N ASP A 65 14.23 1.63 0.62
CA ASP A 65 14.34 1.26 2.04
C ASP A 65 13.36 2.08 2.90
N LYS A 66 13.22 3.39 2.62
CA LYS A 66 12.23 4.26 3.29
C LYS A 66 10.79 3.88 2.95
N MET A 67 10.51 3.52 1.69
CA MET A 67 9.18 3.07 1.28
C MET A 67 8.81 1.76 1.98
N GLU A 68 9.73 0.80 2.03
CA GLU A 68 9.51 -0.48 2.70
C GLU A 68 9.27 -0.29 4.20
N SER A 69 10.07 0.54 4.86
CA SER A 69 9.85 0.88 6.28
C SER A 69 8.47 1.47 6.53
N ARG A 70 8.00 2.38 5.66
CA ARG A 70 6.65 2.97 5.78
C ARG A 70 5.54 1.98 5.50
N ALA A 71 5.73 1.07 4.53
CA ALA A 71 4.74 0.04 4.21
C ALA A 71 4.57 -0.92 5.40
N ASN A 72 5.68 -1.35 6.02
CA ASN A 72 5.66 -2.20 7.21
C ASN A 72 5.00 -1.51 8.41
N GLU A 73 5.30 -0.22 8.62
CA GLU A 73 4.66 0.57 9.68
C GLU A 73 3.16 0.72 9.43
N MET A 74 2.75 1.02 8.20
CA MET A 74 1.34 1.11 7.81
C MET A 74 0.61 -0.21 8.04
N GLN A 75 1.21 -1.34 7.62
CA GLN A 75 0.63 -2.67 7.83
C GLN A 75 0.43 -2.96 9.32
N ARG A 76 1.37 -2.55 10.16
CA ARG A 76 1.25 -2.67 11.62
C ARG A 76 0.06 -1.86 12.16
N TYR A 77 -0.11 -0.61 11.72
CA TYR A 77 -1.28 0.19 12.13
C TYR A 77 -2.60 -0.41 11.66
N CYS A 78 -2.66 -0.93 10.43
CA CYS A 78 -3.86 -1.60 9.93
C CYS A 78 -4.23 -2.81 10.80
N LEU A 79 -3.24 -3.62 11.20
CA LEU A 79 -3.47 -4.77 12.09
C LEU A 79 -3.93 -4.34 13.48
N LEU A 80 -3.31 -3.31 14.05
CA LEU A 80 -3.69 -2.78 15.37
C LEU A 80 -5.13 -2.25 15.35
N ASN A 81 -5.46 -1.43 14.36
CA ASN A 81 -6.80 -0.85 14.22
C ASN A 81 -7.85 -1.94 13.99
N LYS A 82 -7.51 -2.99 13.22
CA LYS A 82 -8.41 -4.14 13.05
C LYS A 82 -8.69 -4.82 14.38
N TYR A 83 -7.66 -5.10 15.18
CA TYR A 83 -7.82 -5.72 16.49
C TYR A 83 -8.64 -4.84 17.45
N GLU A 84 -8.40 -3.53 17.46
CA GLU A 84 -9.16 -2.60 18.29
C GLU A 84 -10.64 -2.53 17.85
N ASN A 85 -10.91 -2.51 16.55
CA ASN A 85 -12.27 -2.57 16.03
C ASN A 85 -12.97 -3.88 16.42
N ASP A 86 -12.30 -5.03 16.24
CA ASP A 86 -12.84 -6.33 16.62
C ASP A 86 -13.16 -6.37 18.12
N LYS A 87 -12.29 -5.80 18.96
CA LYS A 87 -12.50 -5.69 20.41
C LYS A 87 -13.68 -4.79 20.75
N LEU A 88 -13.82 -3.65 20.09
CA LEU A 88 -14.94 -2.73 20.30
C LEU A 88 -16.27 -3.34 19.84
N GLU A 89 -16.27 -4.07 18.73
CA GLU A 89 -17.44 -4.78 18.20
C GLU A 89 -17.86 -5.93 19.13
N GLN A 90 -16.91 -6.67 19.70
CA GLN A 90 -17.21 -7.68 20.71
C GLN A 90 -17.75 -7.04 22.00
N TYR A 91 -17.19 -5.90 22.42
CA TYR A 91 -17.67 -5.20 23.60
C TYR A 91 -19.11 -4.70 23.42
N SER A 92 -19.44 -4.14 22.25
CA SER A 92 -20.79 -3.64 21.97
C SER A 92 -21.82 -4.76 21.84
N ARG A 93 -21.40 -5.97 21.47
CA ARG A 93 -22.28 -7.15 21.35
C ARG A 93 -22.28 -8.07 22.56
N ARG A 94 -21.55 -7.73 23.63
CA ARG A 94 -21.38 -8.60 24.79
C ARG A 94 -22.72 -9.01 25.42
N ASP A 95 -23.67 -8.09 25.41
CA ASP A 95 -24.97 -8.27 26.04
C ASP A 95 -26.04 -8.71 25.01
N ASN A 96 -25.65 -8.96 23.76
CA ASN A 96 -26.56 -9.41 22.70
C ASN A 96 -26.72 -10.93 22.73
N LEU A 97 -27.98 -11.40 22.74
CA LEU A 97 -28.32 -12.81 22.59
C LEU A 97 -28.91 -13.07 21.21
N ARG A 98 -28.44 -14.12 20.52
CA ARG A 98 -29.06 -14.58 19.27
C ARG A 98 -29.91 -15.81 19.53
N ILE A 99 -31.20 -15.69 19.29
CA ILE A 99 -32.17 -16.78 19.36
C ILE A 99 -32.44 -17.27 17.94
N SER A 100 -32.51 -18.58 17.74
CA SER A 100 -32.75 -19.19 16.42
C SER A 100 -33.82 -20.28 16.56
N GLY A 101 -34.61 -20.48 15.51
CA GLY A 101 -35.72 -21.44 15.51
C GLY A 101 -37.01 -20.94 16.17
N LEU A 102 -37.13 -19.63 16.41
CA LEU A 102 -38.37 -19.00 16.85
C LEU A 102 -39.26 -18.74 15.62
N GLU A 103 -40.49 -19.25 15.62
CA GLU A 103 -41.44 -19.07 14.53
C GLU A 103 -41.68 -17.58 14.22
N GLU A 104 -41.78 -17.25 12.92
CA GLU A 104 -41.96 -15.90 12.40
C GLU A 104 -43.40 -15.70 11.97
N ASP A 105 -44.02 -14.61 12.44
CA ASP A 105 -45.35 -14.17 11.99
C ASP A 105 -45.19 -12.95 11.07
N GLU A 106 -45.97 -12.88 9.98
CA GLU A 106 -45.83 -11.84 8.94
C GLU A 106 -46.06 -10.40 9.45
N ASP A 107 -46.85 -10.24 10.50
CA ASP A 107 -47.20 -8.94 11.11
C ASP A 107 -46.73 -8.84 12.58
N GLU A 108 -45.62 -9.50 12.93
CA GLU A 108 -45.06 -9.44 14.28
C GLU A 108 -44.55 -8.03 14.62
N SER A 109 -45.14 -7.39 15.64
CA SER A 109 -44.62 -6.15 16.21
C SER A 109 -43.48 -6.42 17.20
N GLU A 110 -42.67 -5.41 17.49
CA GLU A 110 -41.59 -5.51 18.48
C GLU A 110 -42.10 -5.96 19.86
N GLU A 111 -43.27 -5.46 20.28
CA GLU A 111 -43.89 -5.83 21.56
C GLU A 111 -44.31 -7.32 21.60
N VAL A 112 -44.82 -7.86 20.47
CA VAL A 112 -45.20 -9.28 20.36
C VAL A 112 -43.96 -10.17 20.36
N LEU A 113 -42.90 -9.75 19.68
CA LEU A 113 -41.62 -10.47 19.67
C LEU A 113 -40.99 -10.51 21.07
N GLU A 114 -41.01 -9.39 21.79
CA GLU A 114 -40.51 -9.30 23.16
C GLU A 114 -41.26 -10.27 24.09
N ALA A 115 -42.59 -10.30 24.00
CA ALA A 115 -43.42 -11.22 24.79
C ALA A 115 -43.08 -12.70 24.51
N LYS A 116 -42.86 -13.08 23.24
CA LYS A 116 -42.43 -14.44 22.87
C LYS A 116 -41.06 -14.80 23.45
N ILE A 117 -40.13 -13.84 23.49
CA ILE A 117 -38.80 -14.05 24.08
C ILE A 117 -38.90 -14.26 25.58
N ILE A 118 -39.75 -13.50 26.27
CA ILE A 118 -39.98 -13.65 27.72
C ILE A 118 -40.63 -15.03 28.00
N GLU A 119 -41.63 -15.44 27.22
CA GLU A 119 -42.25 -16.76 27.34
C GLU A 119 -41.23 -17.88 27.11
N LEU A 120 -40.37 -17.75 26.09
CA LEU A 120 -39.28 -18.69 25.83
C LEU A 120 -38.29 -18.76 27.00
N ALA A 121 -37.93 -17.62 27.59
CA ALA A 121 -37.05 -17.55 28.74
C ALA A 121 -37.65 -18.24 29.97
N ASP A 122 -38.93 -18.01 30.25
CA ASP A 122 -39.64 -18.66 31.35
C ASP A 122 -39.72 -20.18 31.15
N ASN A 123 -39.92 -20.65 29.91
CA ASN A 123 -39.92 -22.07 29.57
C ASN A 123 -38.58 -22.78 29.84
N ILE A 124 -37.45 -22.06 29.78
CA ILE A 124 -36.12 -22.57 30.13
C ILE A 124 -35.73 -22.30 31.59
N GLY A 125 -36.62 -21.72 32.40
CA GLY A 125 -36.41 -21.42 33.82
C GLY A 125 -35.68 -20.11 34.09
N VAL A 126 -35.58 -19.21 33.11
CA VAL A 126 -34.97 -17.88 33.23
C VAL A 126 -36.08 -16.84 33.33
N LYS A 127 -36.19 -16.17 34.48
CA LYS A 127 -37.16 -15.09 34.68
C LYS A 127 -36.61 -13.81 34.08
N LEU A 128 -37.08 -13.44 32.90
CA LEU A 128 -36.72 -12.23 32.20
C LEU A 128 -37.83 -11.18 32.36
N LYS A 129 -37.47 -9.93 32.61
CA LYS A 129 -38.44 -8.83 32.64
C LYS A 129 -38.31 -7.93 31.40
N PRO A 130 -39.39 -7.24 30.99
CA PRO A 130 -39.34 -6.29 29.89
C PRO A 130 -38.26 -5.20 30.03
N ASP A 131 -38.04 -4.69 31.26
CA ASP A 131 -37.05 -3.65 31.54
C ASP A 131 -35.58 -4.14 31.46
N GLU A 132 -35.36 -5.45 31.39
CA GLU A 132 -34.05 -6.07 31.21
C GLU A 132 -33.68 -6.22 29.72
N ILE A 133 -34.63 -5.99 28.82
CA ILE A 133 -34.42 -6.06 27.38
C ILE A 133 -34.25 -4.65 26.83
N SER A 134 -33.10 -4.38 26.22
CA SER A 134 -32.83 -3.05 25.64
C SER A 134 -33.46 -2.87 24.25
N VAL A 135 -33.27 -3.84 23.35
CA VAL A 135 -33.77 -3.81 21.97
C VAL A 135 -33.99 -5.24 21.49
N THR A 136 -35.11 -5.49 20.80
CA THR A 136 -35.41 -6.75 20.11
C THR A 136 -35.71 -6.50 18.65
N HIS A 137 -35.15 -7.29 17.75
CA HIS A 137 -35.48 -7.26 16.34
C HIS A 137 -35.16 -8.60 15.68
N ARG A 138 -35.88 -8.92 14.60
CA ARG A 138 -35.51 -10.02 13.71
C ARG A 138 -34.27 -9.62 12.91
N LEU A 139 -33.34 -10.55 12.78
CA LEU A 139 -32.23 -10.38 11.84
C LEU A 139 -32.76 -10.72 10.45
N GLU A 140 -32.84 -9.72 9.57
CA GLU A 140 -33.13 -9.97 8.16
C GLU A 140 -32.15 -11.01 7.61
N ALA A 141 -32.68 -12.04 6.97
CA ALA A 141 -31.87 -12.97 6.21
C ALA A 141 -31.24 -12.18 5.06
N LYS A 142 -30.04 -11.65 5.25
CA LYS A 142 -29.24 -11.10 4.15
C LYS A 142 -29.13 -12.20 3.11
N GLY A 143 -29.82 -11.99 1.99
CA GLY A 143 -29.71 -12.82 0.80
C GLY A 143 -28.25 -13.07 0.51
N VAL A 144 -27.93 -14.34 0.31
CA VAL A 144 -26.73 -14.78 -0.38
C VAL A 144 -26.68 -14.01 -1.70
N ALA A 145 -25.82 -13.00 -1.78
CA ALA A 145 -25.41 -12.36 -3.02
C ALA A 145 -24.13 -13.06 -3.51
#